data_AF-A0A938BN89-F1
#
_entry.id   AF-A0A938BN89-F1
#
_cell.length_a   1.000
_cell.length_b   1.000
_cell.length_c   1.000
_cell.angle_alpha   90.00
_cell.angle_beta   90.00
_cell.angle_gamma   90.00
#
_symmetry.space_group_name_H-M   'P 1'
#
loop_
_entity.id
_entity.type
_entity.pdbx_description
1 polymer ?
#
loop_
_entity_poly.entity_id
_entity_poly.type
_entity_poly.pdbx_seq_one_letter_code
_entity_poly.pdbx_strand_id
1 'polypeptide(L)'
;MGDKPGTDPGIAPAKKRRFYQRTTYAVWEITLKCNLACNHCGSRAGDARDDELTTEEALDLVHQMAEAGIAEVTLIGGEAYLRHDWLRIAEEIVNSGMVVGMTTGGLGISKQTAQKMKDVGFRGISVSIDGMEETHDALRGKPGSWQACWRTLELMREVGMPTLNVNTQINRKSWRELDALYERIRAAGIHSWQVQFTVPMGNAADNAEILLQPYDLLEVFEDLARLAQRCLQDGIRLNPGNNIGYYGPYQQLLKGQGYDGPVYYTGCEAGTATLGIEADGSIKGCPSLPTMPYTGANIRDMSLSEIMAYTDELQFNFIPRYTPESIAHLWGFCAGCEFAMLCRGGCTWTAHVFMGKRGNNPYCHHRALEMAKRGLRERLVKKAAAPGTPFDYGTFDILEEPLDAPLPAREWERESNGSKATFVELPVHVASKEHDLT
;
A
#
# COMPACT_ATOMS: atom_id res chain seq x y z
N MET A 1 -39.70 -57.07 6.82
CA MET A 1 -38.91 -56.88 5.60
C MET A 1 -39.52 -55.66 4.92
N GLY A 2 -39.05 -54.43 5.05
CA GLY A 2 -37.69 -53.95 5.28
C GLY A 2 -37.32 -53.04 4.09
N ASP A 3 -38.13 -52.01 3.85
CA ASP A 3 -37.89 -51.02 2.79
C ASP A 3 -36.63 -50.21 3.13
N LYS A 4 -35.68 -50.20 2.20
CA LYS A 4 -34.46 -49.40 2.30
C LYS A 4 -34.79 -47.95 1.99
N PRO A 5 -34.48 -46.99 2.88
CA PRO A 5 -34.57 -45.57 2.53
C PRO A 5 -33.47 -45.21 1.53
N GLY A 6 -33.87 -44.43 0.53
CA GLY A 6 -33.02 -43.94 -0.56
C GLY A 6 -31.86 -43.08 -0.06
N THR A 7 -30.74 -43.19 -0.76
CA THR A 7 -29.55 -42.37 -0.57
C THR A 7 -29.83 -40.96 -1.08
N ASP A 8 -29.90 -40.02 -0.15
CA ASP A 8 -29.96 -38.57 -0.37
C ASP A 8 -28.68 -38.10 -1.10
N PRO A 9 -28.78 -37.40 -2.24
CA PRO A 9 -27.61 -36.90 -2.96
C PRO A 9 -26.92 -35.78 -2.18
N GLY A 10 -25.89 -36.16 -1.42
CA GLY A 10 -24.67 -35.40 -1.16
C GLY A 10 -24.82 -33.88 -1.02
N ILE A 11 -25.48 -33.42 0.05
CA ILE A 11 -25.28 -32.05 0.54
C ILE A 11 -23.83 -31.95 1.01
N ALA A 12 -23.03 -31.12 0.32
CA ALA A 12 -21.68 -30.80 0.76
C ALA A 12 -21.71 -30.35 2.23
N PRO A 13 -20.81 -30.83 3.10
CA PRO A 13 -20.85 -30.47 4.50
C PRO A 13 -20.81 -28.96 4.65
N ALA A 14 -21.80 -28.38 5.33
CA ALA A 14 -21.88 -26.95 5.59
C ALA A 14 -20.53 -26.48 6.19
N LYS A 15 -19.83 -25.56 5.49
CA LYS A 15 -18.59 -24.96 6.01
C LYS A 15 -18.89 -24.46 7.43
N LYS A 16 -18.15 -24.95 8.43
CA LYS A 16 -18.35 -24.52 9.84
C LYS A 16 -18.22 -23.00 9.90
N ARG A 17 -19.27 -22.32 10.38
CA ARG A 17 -19.28 -20.87 10.63
C ARG A 17 -18.12 -20.53 11.56
N ARG A 18 -17.08 -19.88 11.03
CA ARG A 18 -15.98 -19.36 11.85
C ARG A 18 -16.49 -18.10 12.53
N PHE A 19 -16.62 -18.14 13.86
CA PHE A 19 -17.05 -16.98 14.65
C PHE A 19 -15.98 -15.89 14.57
N TYR A 20 -16.41 -14.69 14.17
CA TYR A 20 -15.55 -13.53 13.95
C TYR A 20 -15.04 -12.95 15.26
N GLN A 21 -13.72 -12.78 15.34
CA GLN A 21 -13.11 -11.87 16.29
C GLN A 21 -12.24 -10.86 15.52
N ARG A 22 -12.92 -9.76 15.14
CA ARG A 22 -12.44 -8.40 14.81
C ARG A 22 -11.70 -8.17 13.48
N THR A 23 -12.46 -7.81 12.45
CA THR A 23 -12.01 -6.87 11.41
C THR A 23 -12.12 -5.45 11.96
N THR A 24 -11.00 -4.76 12.14
CA THR A 24 -10.97 -3.43 12.78
C THR A 24 -11.10 -2.29 11.77
N TYR A 25 -10.78 -2.54 10.50
CA TYR A 25 -10.56 -1.47 9.52
C TYR A 25 -10.95 -1.86 8.08
N ALA A 26 -11.82 -1.07 7.46
CA ALA A 26 -12.19 -1.18 6.05
C ALA A 26 -11.62 -0.01 5.23
N VAL A 27 -11.18 -0.29 4.01
CA VAL A 27 -10.83 0.72 3.02
C VAL A 27 -11.80 0.62 1.86
N TRP A 28 -12.49 1.72 1.57
CA TRP A 28 -13.58 1.73 0.62
C TRP A 28 -13.32 2.71 -0.51
N GLU A 29 -13.07 2.17 -1.70
CA GLU A 29 -13.14 2.90 -2.97
C GLU A 29 -14.61 3.15 -3.28
N ILE A 30 -15.14 4.33 -2.96
CA ILE A 30 -16.57 4.62 -3.17
C ILE A 30 -16.89 4.99 -4.63
N THR A 31 -15.88 5.34 -5.41
CA THR A 31 -15.99 5.67 -6.84
C THR A 31 -14.64 5.40 -7.50
N LEU A 32 -14.60 5.02 -8.78
CA LEU A 32 -13.37 4.97 -9.57
C LEU A 32 -13.00 6.33 -10.18
N LYS A 33 -13.92 7.31 -10.11
CA LYS A 33 -13.71 8.64 -10.66
C LYS A 33 -12.51 9.33 -10.00
N CYS A 34 -11.60 9.88 -10.79
CA CYS A 34 -10.42 10.60 -10.34
C CYS A 34 -10.16 11.84 -11.19
N ASN A 35 -9.55 12.85 -10.58
CA ASN A 35 -9.11 14.09 -11.24
C ASN A 35 -7.58 14.14 -11.45
N LEU A 36 -6.88 13.03 -11.19
CA LEU A 36 -5.46 12.80 -11.43
C LEU A 36 -5.26 11.66 -12.43
N ALA A 37 -4.05 11.53 -12.97
CA ALA A 37 -3.69 10.48 -13.94
C ALA A 37 -2.36 9.83 -13.53
N CYS A 38 -2.32 9.29 -12.31
CA CYS A 38 -1.05 8.87 -11.70
C CYS A 38 -0.42 7.68 -12.45
N ASN A 39 0.87 7.79 -12.74
CA ASN A 39 1.65 6.75 -13.44
C ASN A 39 1.80 5.45 -12.64
N HIS A 40 1.52 5.50 -11.33
CA HIS A 40 1.60 4.37 -10.42
C HIS A 40 0.23 4.00 -9.80
N CYS A 41 -0.88 4.48 -10.38
CA CYS A 41 -2.21 4.21 -9.86
C CYS A 41 -2.56 2.72 -9.98
N GLY A 42 -2.76 2.06 -8.84
CA GLY A 42 -3.11 0.64 -8.79
C GLY A 42 -4.52 0.33 -9.30
N SER A 43 -5.48 1.23 -9.10
CA SER A 43 -6.86 1.06 -9.58
C SER A 43 -7.06 1.54 -11.01
N ARG A 44 -6.05 2.15 -11.65
CA ARG A 44 -6.18 2.83 -12.96
C ARG A 44 -7.35 3.83 -12.98
N ALA A 45 -7.52 4.54 -11.87
CA ALA A 45 -8.64 5.43 -11.68
C ALA A 45 -8.68 6.56 -12.72
N GLY A 46 -9.90 6.97 -13.08
CA GLY A 46 -10.15 7.92 -14.15
C GLY A 46 -11.63 8.28 -14.21
N ASP A 47 -12.39 7.64 -15.08
CA ASP A 47 -13.84 7.77 -15.10
C ASP A 47 -14.50 6.92 -14.01
N ALA A 48 -15.73 7.29 -13.64
CA ALA A 48 -16.56 6.47 -12.74
C ALA A 48 -16.86 5.11 -13.40
N ARG A 49 -17.07 4.06 -12.59
CA ARG A 49 -17.61 2.81 -13.14
C ARG A 49 -19.08 3.01 -13.52
N ASP A 50 -19.54 2.27 -14.52
CA ASP A 50 -20.95 2.31 -14.92
C ASP A 50 -21.87 1.68 -13.86
N ASP A 51 -21.34 0.78 -13.04
CA ASP A 51 -22.06 -0.07 -12.09
C ASP A 51 -21.71 0.20 -10.61
N GLU A 52 -21.23 1.41 -10.29
CA GLU A 52 -20.98 1.84 -8.91
C GLU A 52 -22.23 1.68 -8.03
N LEU A 53 -22.01 1.43 -6.74
CA LEU A 53 -23.10 1.32 -5.77
C LEU A 53 -23.94 2.59 -5.79
N THR A 54 -25.26 2.43 -5.78
CA THR A 54 -26.22 3.50 -5.53
C THR A 54 -26.03 4.07 -4.12
N THR A 55 -26.67 5.21 -3.82
CA THR A 55 -26.61 5.77 -2.46
C THR A 55 -27.21 4.81 -1.45
N GLU A 56 -28.32 4.18 -1.79
CA GLU A 56 -29.06 3.24 -0.94
C GLU A 56 -28.23 2.00 -0.63
N GLU A 57 -27.59 1.40 -1.64
CA GLU A 57 -26.69 0.27 -1.45
C GLU A 57 -25.46 0.64 -0.62
N ALA A 58 -24.91 1.84 -0.80
CA ALA A 58 -23.79 2.32 -0.01
C ALA A 58 -24.17 2.46 1.48
N LEU A 59 -25.33 3.04 1.78
CA LEU A 59 -25.79 3.18 3.16
C LEU A 59 -26.11 1.83 3.81
N ASP A 60 -26.73 0.90 3.05
CA ASP A 60 -26.93 -0.47 3.51
C ASP A 60 -25.60 -1.16 3.85
N LEU A 61 -24.58 -1.01 3.00
CA LEU A 61 -23.25 -1.54 3.27
C LEU A 61 -22.61 -0.94 4.54
N VAL A 62 -22.86 0.34 4.85
CA VAL A 62 -22.42 0.94 6.12
C VAL A 62 -23.03 0.22 7.32
N HIS A 63 -24.33 -0.09 7.28
CA HIS A 63 -24.99 -0.86 8.34
C HIS A 63 -24.41 -2.27 8.45
N GLN A 64 -24.21 -2.95 7.32
CA GLN A 64 -23.59 -4.28 7.30
C GLN A 64 -22.14 -4.26 7.87
N MET A 65 -21.36 -3.22 7.59
CA MET A 65 -20.03 -3.04 8.19
C MET A 65 -20.09 -2.90 9.72
N ALA A 66 -21.03 -2.10 10.22
CA ALA A 66 -21.22 -1.92 11.66
C ALA A 66 -21.64 -3.24 12.34
N GLU A 67 -22.57 -4.00 11.73
CA GLU A 67 -22.98 -5.32 12.22
C GLU A 67 -21.84 -6.35 12.21
N ALA A 68 -20.95 -6.27 11.21
CA ALA A 68 -19.74 -7.10 11.14
C ALA A 68 -18.66 -6.70 12.16
N GLY A 69 -18.85 -5.59 12.88
CA GLY A 69 -17.93 -5.10 13.90
C GLY A 69 -16.73 -4.34 13.36
N ILE A 70 -16.83 -3.78 12.14
CA ILE A 70 -15.87 -2.80 11.62
C ILE A 70 -15.87 -1.58 12.54
N ALA A 71 -14.67 -1.09 12.90
CA ALA A 71 -14.52 0.05 13.81
C ALA A 71 -14.06 1.32 13.10
N GLU A 72 -13.35 1.19 11.97
CA GLU A 72 -12.83 2.30 11.20
C GLU A 72 -13.02 2.06 9.70
N VAL A 73 -13.43 3.11 8.98
CA VAL A 73 -13.57 3.13 7.53
C VAL A 73 -12.76 4.29 6.97
N THR A 74 -11.79 3.98 6.11
CA THR A 74 -11.12 5.01 5.30
C THR A 74 -11.74 5.07 3.91
N LEU A 75 -12.34 6.22 3.61
CA LEU A 75 -12.85 6.53 2.29
C LEU A 75 -11.69 6.87 1.35
N ILE A 76 -11.68 6.19 0.23
CA ILE A 76 -10.81 6.45 -0.90
C ILE A 76 -11.67 6.53 -2.17
N GLY A 77 -11.06 6.55 -3.34
CA GLY A 77 -11.75 6.34 -4.60
C GLY A 77 -10.73 5.94 -5.66
N GLY A 78 -11.01 6.33 -6.90
CA GLY A 78 -10.09 7.23 -7.57
C GLY A 78 -9.84 8.46 -6.70
N GLU A 79 -10.90 9.24 -6.47
CA GLU A 79 -10.91 10.33 -5.49
C GLU A 79 -12.31 10.51 -4.87
N ALA A 80 -12.39 10.33 -3.55
CA ALA A 80 -13.66 10.13 -2.84
C ALA A 80 -14.62 11.32 -2.97
N TYR A 81 -14.11 12.56 -2.89
CA TYR A 81 -14.93 13.77 -2.93
C TYR A 81 -15.53 14.07 -4.32
N LEU A 82 -15.19 13.29 -5.35
CA LEU A 82 -15.78 13.42 -6.68
C LEU A 82 -17.09 12.65 -6.83
N ARG A 83 -17.39 11.72 -5.92
CA ARG A 83 -18.71 11.11 -5.81
C ARG A 83 -19.68 12.15 -5.23
N HIS A 84 -20.95 12.15 -5.61
CA HIS A 84 -21.88 13.24 -5.27
C HIS A 84 -22.43 13.18 -3.83
N ASP A 85 -22.57 11.98 -3.28
CA ASP A 85 -23.18 11.61 -2.00
C ASP A 85 -22.15 11.21 -0.91
N TRP A 86 -20.85 11.40 -1.15
CA TRP A 86 -19.78 10.95 -0.25
C TRP A 86 -19.89 11.48 1.19
N LEU A 87 -20.39 12.71 1.40
CA LEU A 87 -20.61 13.26 2.74
C LEU A 87 -21.73 12.54 3.47
N ARG A 88 -22.78 12.10 2.76
CA ARG A 88 -23.90 11.32 3.32
C ARG A 88 -23.42 9.93 3.74
N ILE A 89 -22.57 9.30 2.93
CA ILE A 89 -21.92 8.03 3.30
C ILE A 89 -21.06 8.20 4.56
N ALA A 90 -20.24 9.25 4.61
CA ALA A 90 -19.40 9.54 5.76
C ALA A 90 -20.19 9.83 7.05
N GLU A 91 -21.29 10.58 6.94
CA GLU A 91 -22.21 10.84 8.04
C GLU A 91 -22.83 9.54 8.57
N GLU A 92 -23.25 8.64 7.67
CA GLU A 92 -23.80 7.34 8.08
C GLU A 92 -22.77 6.44 8.78
N ILE A 93 -21.50 6.47 8.34
CA ILE A 93 -20.41 5.75 9.02
C ILE A 93 -20.28 6.23 10.47
N VAL A 94 -20.30 7.55 10.69
CA VAL A 94 -20.21 8.14 12.03
C VAL A 94 -21.47 7.81 12.86
N ASN A 95 -22.66 7.92 12.28
CA ASN A 95 -23.92 7.60 12.96
C ASN A 95 -24.03 6.12 13.35
N SER A 96 -23.40 5.24 12.56
CA SER A 96 -23.28 3.81 12.85
C SER A 96 -22.20 3.49 13.89
N GLY A 97 -21.56 4.49 14.50
CA GLY A 97 -20.60 4.33 15.60
C GLY A 97 -19.17 3.98 15.16
N MET A 98 -18.86 4.11 13.86
CA MET A 98 -17.53 3.86 13.30
C MET A 98 -16.73 5.16 13.15
N VAL A 99 -15.41 5.03 13.11
CA VAL A 99 -14.50 6.13 12.80
C VAL A 99 -14.38 6.29 11.29
N VAL A 100 -14.50 7.52 10.78
CA VAL A 100 -14.29 7.82 9.36
C VAL A 100 -12.99 8.62 9.12
N GLY A 101 -12.22 8.19 8.12
CA GLY A 101 -11.04 8.89 7.59
C GLY A 101 -11.08 8.99 6.07
N MET A 102 -10.17 9.76 5.47
CA MET A 102 -10.02 9.83 4.02
C MET A 102 -8.55 9.82 3.58
N THR A 103 -8.27 9.10 2.50
CA THR A 103 -7.02 9.30 1.74
C THR A 103 -7.31 10.04 0.45
N THR A 104 -6.54 11.08 0.15
CA THR A 104 -6.81 12.00 -0.96
C THR A 104 -5.55 12.46 -1.67
N GLY A 105 -5.64 12.71 -2.98
CA GLY A 105 -4.62 13.41 -3.76
C GLY A 105 -4.59 14.92 -3.53
N GLY A 106 -5.50 15.48 -2.72
CA GLY A 106 -5.52 16.88 -2.32
C GLY A 106 -5.97 17.88 -3.41
N LEU A 107 -6.26 17.41 -4.62
CA LEU A 107 -6.58 18.29 -5.74
C LEU A 107 -8.02 18.80 -5.74
N GLY A 108 -8.27 19.98 -5.17
CA GLY A 108 -9.59 20.63 -5.24
C GLY A 108 -10.42 20.54 -3.96
N ILE A 109 -9.79 20.20 -2.84
CA ILE A 109 -10.39 20.39 -1.52
C ILE A 109 -10.43 21.89 -1.21
N SER A 110 -11.64 22.44 -1.13
CA SER A 110 -11.88 23.82 -0.72
C SER A 110 -11.95 23.95 0.81
N LYS A 111 -11.86 25.18 1.33
CA LYS A 111 -12.11 25.44 2.76
C LYS A 111 -13.52 25.01 3.20
N GLN A 112 -14.52 25.18 2.33
CA GLN A 112 -15.88 24.74 2.60
C GLN A 112 -15.97 23.21 2.68
N THR A 113 -15.28 22.50 1.78
CA THR A 113 -15.18 21.04 1.81
C THR A 113 -14.52 20.56 3.11
N ALA A 114 -13.40 21.17 3.49
CA ALA A 114 -12.70 20.86 4.74
C ALA A 114 -13.58 21.10 5.97
N GLN A 115 -14.35 22.19 6.00
CA GLN A 115 -15.31 22.46 7.08
C GLN A 115 -16.41 21.39 7.15
N LYS A 116 -17.00 21.00 6.02
CA LYS A 116 -18.00 19.92 5.97
C LYS A 116 -17.45 18.59 6.50
N MET A 117 -16.20 18.24 6.17
CA MET A 117 -15.55 17.03 6.70
C MET A 117 -15.41 17.11 8.23
N LYS A 118 -14.99 18.26 8.75
CA LYS A 118 -14.88 18.51 10.19
C LYS A 118 -16.24 18.37 10.88
N ASP A 119 -17.29 18.95 10.29
CA ASP A 119 -18.65 18.96 10.83
C ASP A 119 -19.29 17.56 10.85
N VAL A 120 -19.05 16.75 9.80
CA VAL A 120 -19.47 15.33 9.75
C VAL A 120 -18.77 14.49 10.83
N GLY A 121 -17.58 14.90 11.28
CA GLY A 121 -16.84 14.18 12.32
C GLY A 121 -15.69 13.31 11.79
N PHE A 122 -15.09 13.67 10.64
CA PHE A 122 -13.87 13.01 10.19
C PHE A 122 -12.79 13.03 11.27
N ARG A 123 -12.19 11.86 11.53
CA ARG A 123 -11.08 11.74 12.47
C ARG A 123 -9.82 12.40 11.95
N GLY A 124 -9.62 12.35 10.64
CA GLY A 124 -8.50 12.98 9.96
C GLY A 124 -8.41 12.59 8.49
N ILE A 125 -7.37 13.11 7.83
CA ILE A 125 -7.07 12.80 6.44
C ILE A 125 -5.62 12.33 6.27
N SER A 126 -5.36 11.66 5.16
CA SER A 126 -4.04 11.30 4.67
C SER A 126 -3.84 11.86 3.26
N VAL A 127 -2.96 12.86 3.12
CA VAL A 127 -2.66 13.50 1.84
C VAL A 127 -1.51 12.76 1.17
N SER A 128 -1.72 12.43 -0.10
CA SER A 128 -0.85 11.56 -0.87
C SER A 128 0.27 12.38 -1.54
N ILE A 129 1.52 12.29 -1.06
CA ILE A 129 2.68 13.10 -1.51
C ILE A 129 3.89 12.20 -1.82
N ASP A 130 4.26 12.07 -3.10
CA ASP A 130 5.26 11.07 -3.55
C ASP A 130 6.64 11.63 -3.93
N GLY A 131 7.03 12.79 -3.41
CA GLY A 131 8.33 13.39 -3.72
C GLY A 131 8.31 14.92 -3.61
N MET A 132 9.38 15.53 -4.11
CA MET A 132 9.44 16.97 -4.38
C MET A 132 8.59 17.32 -5.59
N GLU A 133 8.35 18.61 -5.79
CA GLU A 133 7.33 19.14 -6.71
C GLU A 133 7.35 18.52 -8.11
N GLU A 134 8.50 18.57 -8.79
CA GLU A 134 8.64 18.05 -10.16
C GLU A 134 8.35 16.53 -10.22
N THR A 135 9.00 15.76 -9.35
CA THR A 135 8.83 14.30 -9.26
C THR A 135 7.38 13.93 -8.91
N HIS A 136 6.78 14.62 -7.95
CA HIS A 136 5.41 14.40 -7.52
C HIS A 136 4.42 14.68 -8.66
N ASP A 137 4.50 15.86 -9.29
CA ASP A 137 3.58 16.24 -10.36
C ASP A 137 3.70 15.31 -11.57
N ALA A 138 4.91 14.86 -11.88
CA ALA A 138 5.16 13.85 -12.91
C ALA A 138 4.57 12.48 -12.54
N LEU A 139 4.73 12.02 -11.29
CA LEU A 139 4.17 10.76 -10.82
C LEU A 139 2.63 10.79 -10.76
N ARG A 140 2.04 11.92 -10.37
CA ARG A 140 0.58 12.13 -10.25
C ARG A 140 -0.10 12.54 -11.56
N GLY A 141 0.69 12.87 -12.59
CA GLY A 141 0.20 13.20 -13.93
C GLY A 141 -0.49 14.56 -14.03
N LYS A 142 -0.20 15.49 -13.11
CA LYS A 142 -0.86 16.79 -13.03
C LYS A 142 0.05 17.89 -12.46
N PRO A 143 0.47 18.88 -13.28
CA PRO A 143 1.17 20.06 -12.76
C PRO A 143 0.34 20.80 -11.70
N GLY A 144 0.98 21.19 -10.61
CA GLY A 144 0.39 21.87 -9.45
C GLY A 144 -0.24 20.93 -8.41
N SER A 145 -0.20 19.60 -8.60
CA SER A 145 -0.76 18.66 -7.63
C SER A 145 0.00 18.68 -6.30
N TRP A 146 1.31 18.88 -6.33
CA TRP A 146 2.13 18.96 -5.14
C TRP A 146 1.73 20.16 -4.26
N GLN A 147 1.50 21.33 -4.84
CA GLN A 147 1.03 22.53 -4.15
C GLN A 147 -0.37 22.35 -3.62
N ALA A 148 -1.25 21.69 -4.38
CA ALA A 148 -2.61 21.37 -3.93
C ALA A 148 -2.59 20.48 -2.68
N CYS A 149 -1.64 19.55 -2.57
CA CYS A 149 -1.45 18.72 -1.38
C CYS A 149 -1.13 19.58 -0.14
N TRP A 150 -0.14 20.47 -0.23
CA TRP A 150 0.24 21.34 0.89
C TRP A 150 -0.89 22.31 1.26
N ARG A 151 -1.57 22.88 0.24
CA ARG A 151 -2.74 23.73 0.47
C ARG A 151 -3.86 22.99 1.19
N THR A 152 -4.09 21.72 0.85
CA THR A 152 -5.06 20.87 1.54
C THR A 152 -4.69 20.69 3.01
N LEU A 153 -3.42 20.39 3.32
CA LEU A 153 -2.97 20.25 4.71
C LEU A 153 -3.15 21.55 5.51
N GLU A 154 -2.86 22.71 4.91
CA GLU A 154 -3.12 24.02 5.52
C GLU A 154 -4.61 24.23 5.81
N LEU A 155 -5.48 24.02 4.83
CA LEU A 155 -6.93 24.18 4.98
C LEU A 155 -7.50 23.29 6.09
N MET A 156 -7.05 22.04 6.15
CA MET A 156 -7.47 21.09 7.19
C MET A 156 -6.99 21.52 8.57
N ARG A 157 -5.79 22.11 8.67
CA ARG A 157 -5.32 22.71 9.92
C ARG A 157 -6.16 23.92 10.32
N GLU A 158 -6.47 24.81 9.37
CA GLU A 158 -7.28 26.01 9.62
C GLU A 158 -8.67 25.69 10.20
N VAL A 159 -9.32 24.62 9.71
CA VAL A 159 -10.63 24.16 10.24
C VAL A 159 -10.49 23.30 11.51
N GLY A 160 -9.27 23.07 11.98
CA GLY A 160 -8.98 22.29 13.19
C GLY A 160 -9.21 20.79 13.03
N MET A 161 -8.96 20.20 11.86
CA MET A 161 -9.07 18.75 11.63
C MET A 161 -8.23 17.97 12.66
N PRO A 162 -8.76 16.91 13.33
CA PRO A 162 -8.09 16.32 14.49
C PRO A 162 -6.76 15.62 14.19
N THR A 163 -6.61 14.96 13.05
CA THR A 163 -5.31 14.45 12.58
C THR A 163 -5.04 14.80 11.13
N LEU A 164 -3.78 15.13 10.87
CA LEU A 164 -3.22 15.38 9.55
C LEU A 164 -2.12 14.36 9.30
N ASN A 165 -2.22 13.61 8.21
CA ASN A 165 -1.27 12.58 7.85
C ASN A 165 -0.81 12.77 6.41
N VAL A 166 0.36 12.23 6.10
CA VAL A 166 0.87 12.13 4.72
C VAL A 166 1.08 10.66 4.41
N ASN A 167 0.82 10.25 3.16
CA ASN A 167 1.23 8.96 2.64
C ASN A 167 2.10 9.14 1.39
N THR A 168 3.10 8.28 1.24
CA THR A 168 4.11 8.35 0.16
C THR A 168 4.35 6.98 -0.46
N GLN A 169 4.25 6.92 -1.78
CA GLN A 169 4.74 5.83 -2.60
C GLN A 169 6.23 6.02 -2.88
N ILE A 170 7.04 5.06 -2.46
CA ILE A 170 8.48 5.04 -2.66
C ILE A 170 8.79 4.22 -3.92
N ASN A 171 9.44 4.88 -4.87
CA ASN A 171 9.88 4.30 -6.13
C ASN A 171 11.25 4.88 -6.52
N ARG A 172 11.85 4.40 -7.62
CA ARG A 172 13.18 4.83 -8.06
C ARG A 172 13.30 6.31 -8.37
N LYS A 173 12.21 6.97 -8.76
CA LYS A 173 12.18 8.41 -9.04
C LYS A 173 12.14 9.24 -7.75
N SER A 174 11.46 8.77 -6.71
CA SER A 174 11.18 9.56 -5.51
C SER A 174 12.01 9.23 -4.28
N TRP A 175 12.56 8.02 -4.16
CA TRP A 175 13.15 7.58 -2.89
C TRP A 175 14.36 8.40 -2.42
N ARG A 176 15.15 8.93 -3.37
CA ARG A 176 16.28 9.82 -3.07
C ARG A 176 15.86 11.19 -2.55
N GLU A 177 14.59 11.54 -2.68
CA GLU A 177 14.04 12.81 -2.22
C GLU A 177 13.43 12.72 -0.81
N LEU A 178 13.40 11.54 -0.19
CA LEU A 178 12.68 11.33 1.07
C LEU A 178 13.20 12.20 2.22
N ASP A 179 14.49 12.50 2.29
CA ASP A 179 15.02 13.44 3.29
C ASP A 179 14.54 14.88 3.05
N ALA A 180 14.47 15.33 1.80
CA ALA A 180 13.95 16.66 1.48
C ALA A 180 12.43 16.75 1.72
N LEU A 181 11.71 15.68 1.38
CA LEU A 181 10.28 15.56 1.65
C LEU A 181 10.01 15.54 3.16
N TYR A 182 10.84 14.85 3.95
CA TYR A 182 10.76 14.84 5.40
C TYR A 182 10.80 16.26 5.99
N GLU A 183 11.69 17.13 5.53
CA GLU A 183 11.76 18.52 5.99
C GLU A 183 10.43 19.26 5.80
N ARG A 184 9.77 19.02 4.67
CA ARG A 184 8.46 19.62 4.34
C ARG A 184 7.35 19.05 5.21
N ILE A 185 7.34 17.74 5.39
CA ILE A 185 6.40 17.01 6.24
C ILE A 185 6.51 17.49 7.69
N ARG A 186 7.73 17.61 8.21
CA ARG A 186 8.01 18.14 9.55
C ARG A 186 7.52 19.57 9.70
N ALA A 187 7.84 20.45 8.75
CA ALA A 187 7.38 21.84 8.78
C ALA A 187 5.85 21.95 8.73
N ALA A 188 5.16 20.99 8.10
CA ALA A 188 3.71 20.91 8.08
C ALA A 188 3.08 20.36 9.38
N GLY A 189 3.85 19.99 10.41
CA GLY A 189 3.30 19.61 11.72
C GLY A 189 2.27 18.47 11.63
N ILE A 190 2.53 17.47 10.79
CA ILE A 190 1.68 16.29 10.64
C ILE A 190 1.87 15.32 11.81
N HIS A 191 0.90 14.42 12.01
CA HIS A 191 0.92 13.45 13.11
C HIS A 191 1.58 12.14 12.70
N SER A 192 1.37 11.71 11.46
CA SER A 192 1.96 10.48 10.95
C SER A 192 2.27 10.54 9.45
N TRP A 193 3.34 9.84 9.08
CA TRP A 193 3.80 9.69 7.71
C TRP A 193 3.83 8.21 7.34
N GLN A 194 2.92 7.79 6.47
CA GLN A 194 2.89 6.44 5.93
C GLN A 194 3.78 6.35 4.70
N VAL A 195 4.59 5.30 4.62
CA VAL A 195 5.43 5.00 3.46
C VAL A 195 5.14 3.60 2.94
N GLN A 196 5.09 3.42 1.63
CA GLN A 196 4.96 2.09 1.02
C GLN A 196 5.78 2.00 -0.27
N PHE A 197 6.21 0.80 -0.69
CA PHE A 197 6.84 0.64 -2.00
C PHE A 197 5.83 0.63 -3.13
N THR A 198 6.19 1.22 -4.27
CA THR A 198 5.48 1.02 -5.54
C THR A 198 5.77 -0.38 -6.07
N VAL A 199 4.72 -1.05 -6.53
CA VAL A 199 4.73 -2.42 -7.06
C VAL A 199 3.95 -2.43 -8.38
N PRO A 200 4.10 -3.44 -9.26
CA PRO A 200 3.53 -3.45 -10.61
C PRO A 200 2.03 -3.78 -10.63
N MET A 201 1.23 -2.93 -10.00
CA MET A 201 -0.23 -2.97 -10.06
C MET A 201 -0.74 -1.77 -10.85
N GLY A 202 -1.77 -1.98 -11.66
CA GLY A 202 -2.37 -0.92 -12.47
C GLY A 202 -1.32 -0.23 -13.37
N ASN A 203 -1.35 1.09 -13.39
CA ASN A 203 -0.45 1.90 -14.22
C ASN A 203 1.05 1.67 -13.91
N ALA A 204 1.40 1.28 -12.67
CA ALA A 204 2.80 0.98 -12.33
C ALA A 204 3.33 -0.27 -13.05
N ALA A 205 2.46 -1.19 -13.45
CA ALA A 205 2.85 -2.34 -14.27
C ALA A 205 3.28 -1.92 -15.67
N ASP A 206 2.70 -0.84 -16.19
CA ASP A 206 3.02 -0.28 -17.51
C ASP A 206 4.27 0.60 -17.47
N ASN A 207 4.48 1.28 -16.35
CA ASN A 207 5.63 2.15 -16.06
C ASN A 207 6.65 1.44 -15.16
N ALA A 208 7.04 0.20 -15.52
CA ALA A 208 7.83 -0.67 -14.67
C ALA A 208 9.24 -0.11 -14.33
N GLU A 209 9.74 0.86 -15.09
CA GLU A 209 11.03 1.53 -14.85
C GLU A 209 11.07 2.33 -13.54
N ILE A 210 9.92 2.72 -13.00
CA ILE A 210 9.86 3.42 -11.71
C ILE A 210 10.07 2.44 -10.54
N LEU A 211 9.86 1.14 -10.74
CA LEU A 211 9.88 0.16 -9.65
C LEU A 211 11.29 -0.01 -9.10
N LEU A 212 11.39 -0.10 -7.78
CA LEU A 212 12.62 -0.53 -7.12
C LEU A 212 12.99 -1.94 -7.59
N GLN A 213 14.28 -2.24 -7.58
CA GLN A 213 14.78 -3.59 -7.75
C GLN A 213 15.08 -4.21 -6.38
N PRO A 214 15.10 -5.55 -6.25
CA PRO A 214 15.39 -6.21 -4.98
C PRO A 214 16.71 -5.75 -4.35
N TYR A 215 17.73 -5.45 -5.17
CA TYR A 215 19.00 -4.92 -4.68
C TYR A 215 18.93 -3.48 -4.18
N ASP A 216 18.00 -2.64 -4.66
CA ASP A 216 17.82 -1.27 -4.16
C ASP A 216 17.39 -1.28 -2.69
N LEU A 217 16.77 -2.37 -2.22
CA LEU A 217 16.34 -2.53 -0.84
C LEU A 217 17.49 -2.48 0.17
N LEU A 218 18.71 -2.83 -0.23
CA LEU A 218 19.87 -2.73 0.67
C LEU A 218 20.05 -1.30 1.17
N GLU A 219 19.87 -0.32 0.29
CA GLU A 219 20.06 1.10 0.59
C GLU A 219 18.77 1.77 1.05
N VAL A 220 17.63 1.47 0.40
CA VAL A 220 16.32 2.07 0.76
C VAL A 220 15.97 1.80 2.22
N PHE A 221 16.29 0.61 2.74
CA PHE A 221 16.01 0.29 4.14
C PHE A 221 16.92 1.04 5.13
N GLU A 222 18.15 1.37 4.74
CA GLU A 222 19.04 2.24 5.54
C GLU A 222 18.48 3.66 5.62
N ASP A 223 18.06 4.22 4.49
CA ASP A 223 17.43 5.55 4.43
C ASP A 223 16.14 5.59 5.24
N LEU A 224 15.28 4.57 5.12
CA LEU A 224 14.07 4.46 5.92
C LEU A 224 14.35 4.34 7.43
N ALA A 225 15.41 3.62 7.82
CA ALA A 225 15.81 3.52 9.22
C ALA A 225 16.27 4.88 9.76
N ARG A 226 17.09 5.62 9.00
CA ARG A 226 17.49 6.99 9.34
C ARG A 226 16.25 7.89 9.51
N LEU A 227 15.33 7.87 8.53
CA LEU A 227 14.11 8.67 8.57
C LEU A 227 13.20 8.29 9.74
N ALA A 228 13.08 7.01 10.07
CA ALA A 228 12.31 6.54 11.22
C ALA A 228 12.83 7.11 12.54
N GLN A 229 14.16 7.17 12.73
CA GLN A 229 14.75 7.78 13.92
C GLN A 229 14.47 9.29 13.99
N ARG A 230 14.61 9.99 12.86
CA ARG A 230 14.33 11.44 12.78
C ARG A 230 12.86 11.73 13.09
N CYS A 231 11.94 10.98 12.48
CA CYS A 231 10.50 11.09 12.75
C CYS A 231 10.21 10.90 14.25
N LEU A 232 10.81 9.89 14.89
CA LEU A 232 10.62 9.62 16.31
C LEU A 232 11.12 10.77 17.20
N GLN A 233 12.25 11.38 16.86
CA GLN A 233 12.80 12.55 17.57
C GLN A 233 11.90 13.77 17.46
N ASP A 234 11.30 13.98 16.29
CA ASP A 234 10.40 15.10 16.01
C ASP A 234 8.93 14.81 16.37
N GLY A 235 8.64 13.67 17.01
CA GLY A 235 7.28 13.30 17.44
C GLY A 235 6.32 12.91 16.30
N ILE A 236 6.85 12.60 15.12
CA ILE A 236 6.10 12.15 13.94
C ILE A 236 6.13 10.62 13.93
N ARG A 237 4.96 9.98 13.78
CA ARG A 237 4.90 8.52 13.63
C ARG A 237 5.18 8.12 12.19
N LEU A 238 6.30 7.44 11.92
CA LEU A 238 6.54 6.82 10.62
C LEU A 238 5.85 5.46 10.57
N ASN A 239 4.91 5.29 9.65
CA ASN A 239 4.13 4.07 9.48
C ASN A 239 4.57 3.32 8.21
N PRO A 240 5.45 2.30 8.29
CA PRO A 240 5.76 1.48 7.14
C PRO A 240 4.55 0.64 6.74
N GLY A 241 4.20 0.70 5.46
CA GLY A 241 3.15 -0.13 4.87
C GLY A 241 3.44 -1.62 5.00
N ASN A 242 2.42 -2.43 4.74
CA ASN A 242 2.52 -3.89 4.86
C ASN A 242 3.54 -4.50 3.89
N ASN A 243 3.91 -3.78 2.83
CA ASN A 243 4.94 -4.17 1.86
C ASN A 243 6.37 -3.69 2.21
N ILE A 244 6.56 -3.01 3.35
CA ILE A 244 7.85 -2.57 3.85
C ILE A 244 8.22 -3.35 5.11
N GLY A 245 9.42 -3.92 5.10
CA GLY A 245 10.08 -4.54 6.24
C GLY A 245 9.82 -6.03 6.34
N TYR A 246 10.89 -6.82 6.29
CA TYR A 246 10.85 -8.27 6.49
C TYR A 246 12.22 -8.76 6.99
N TYR A 247 12.29 -9.03 8.30
CA TYR A 247 13.37 -9.74 9.00
C TYR A 247 14.80 -9.22 8.74
N GLY A 248 14.94 -7.97 8.30
CA GLY A 248 16.20 -7.25 8.25
C GLY A 248 16.51 -6.51 9.56
N PRO A 249 17.72 -5.93 9.70
CA PRO A 249 18.20 -5.33 10.95
C PRO A 249 17.33 -4.16 11.43
N TYR A 250 16.63 -3.47 10.54
CA TYR A 250 15.81 -2.29 10.86
C TYR A 250 14.35 -2.60 11.18
N GLN A 251 13.93 -3.86 11.16
CA GLN A 251 12.51 -4.20 11.34
C GLN A 251 11.95 -3.69 12.67
N GLN A 252 12.71 -3.84 13.77
CA GLN A 252 12.26 -3.38 15.08
C GLN A 252 12.05 -1.88 15.10
N LEU A 253 12.98 -1.12 14.50
CA LEU A 253 12.89 0.33 14.43
C LEU A 253 11.72 0.80 13.56
N LEU A 254 11.45 0.11 12.45
CA LEU A 254 10.38 0.47 11.52
C LEU A 254 8.99 0.05 12.03
N LYS A 255 8.84 -1.17 12.55
CA LYS A 255 7.54 -1.75 12.93
C LYS A 255 7.25 -1.74 14.43
N GLY A 256 8.26 -1.57 15.28
CA GLY A 256 8.13 -1.58 16.73
C GLY A 256 7.88 -0.22 17.36
N GLN A 257 7.70 0.85 16.58
CA GLN A 257 7.41 2.18 17.13
C GLN A 257 6.14 2.15 17.99
N GLY A 258 6.28 2.49 19.27
CA GLY A 258 5.17 2.50 20.24
C GLY A 258 4.86 1.16 20.91
N TYR A 259 5.74 0.15 20.79
CA TYR A 259 5.59 -1.14 21.46
C TYR A 259 6.78 -1.45 22.38
N ASP A 260 6.47 -1.92 23.60
CA ASP A 260 7.47 -2.46 24.52
C ASP A 260 7.77 -3.92 24.16
N GLY A 261 8.87 -4.13 23.45
CA GLY A 261 9.37 -5.47 23.11
C GLY A 261 9.54 -5.71 21.60
N PRO A 262 10.01 -6.92 21.23
CA PRO A 262 10.35 -7.22 19.85
C PRO A 262 9.08 -7.44 19.00
N VAL A 263 8.98 -6.70 17.89
CA VAL A 263 7.88 -6.75 16.92
C VAL A 263 8.37 -7.36 15.61
N TYR A 264 7.67 -8.41 15.17
CA TYR A 264 7.95 -9.07 13.90
C TYR A 264 6.74 -9.07 12.99
N TYR A 265 7.00 -9.04 11.68
CA TYR A 265 5.94 -9.27 10.70
C TYR A 265 5.47 -10.72 10.81
N THR A 266 4.22 -10.94 11.22
CA THR A 266 3.67 -12.29 11.46
C THR A 266 2.83 -12.82 10.30
N GLY A 267 2.96 -12.25 9.10
CA GLY A 267 2.18 -12.66 7.94
C GLY A 267 1.06 -11.69 7.57
N CYS A 268 0.43 -11.99 6.45
CA CYS A 268 -0.64 -11.16 5.88
C CYS A 268 -1.91 -11.20 6.76
N GLU A 269 -2.53 -10.04 6.95
CA GLU A 269 -3.76 -9.87 7.74
C GLU A 269 -5.01 -9.67 6.86
N ALA A 270 -4.90 -9.93 5.56
CA ALA A 270 -6.01 -9.80 4.63
C ALA A 270 -7.16 -10.72 5.02
N GLY A 271 -8.37 -10.17 5.15
CA GLY A 271 -9.58 -10.88 5.57
C GLY A 271 -9.65 -11.17 7.07
N THR A 272 -8.56 -10.95 7.83
CA THR A 272 -8.55 -11.15 9.29
C THR A 272 -8.78 -9.85 10.04
N ALA A 273 -8.02 -8.80 9.72
CA ALA A 273 -8.09 -7.50 10.40
C ALA A 273 -8.49 -6.35 9.48
N THR A 274 -8.35 -6.54 8.16
CA THR A 274 -8.63 -5.54 7.13
C THR A 274 -9.59 -6.07 6.07
N LEU A 275 -10.34 -5.15 5.47
CA LEU A 275 -11.22 -5.38 4.33
C LEU A 275 -10.98 -4.31 3.25
N GLY A 276 -11.05 -4.71 1.98
CA GLY A 276 -11.12 -3.80 0.83
C GLY A 276 -12.50 -3.87 0.18
N ILE A 277 -13.06 -2.71 -0.14
CA ILE A 277 -14.37 -2.57 -0.79
C ILE A 277 -14.17 -1.74 -2.05
N GLU A 278 -14.59 -2.26 -3.20
CA GLU A 278 -14.56 -1.54 -4.48
C GLU A 278 -15.88 -0.80 -4.76
N ALA A 279 -15.84 0.13 -5.72
CA ALA A 279 -16.95 1.06 -5.97
C ALA A 279 -18.24 0.38 -6.44
N ASP A 280 -18.14 -0.82 -7.02
CA ASP A 280 -19.25 -1.66 -7.47
C ASP A 280 -19.81 -2.59 -6.37
N GLY A 281 -19.21 -2.58 -5.18
CA GLY A 281 -19.58 -3.46 -4.06
C GLY A 281 -18.80 -4.79 -3.98
N SER A 282 -17.77 -4.98 -4.82
CA SER A 282 -16.89 -6.15 -4.72
C SER A 282 -16.06 -6.10 -3.42
N ILE A 283 -15.99 -7.25 -2.73
CA ILE A 283 -15.33 -7.37 -1.42
C ILE A 283 -14.06 -8.20 -1.52
N LYS A 284 -12.96 -7.66 -0.97
CA LYS A 284 -11.63 -8.28 -0.92
C LYS A 284 -11.10 -8.31 0.50
N GLY A 285 -10.22 -9.25 0.79
CA GLY A 285 -9.54 -9.31 2.10
C GLY A 285 -8.57 -8.15 2.35
N CYS A 286 -8.20 -7.37 1.35
CA CYS A 286 -7.35 -6.20 1.49
C CYS A 286 -7.59 -5.29 0.28
N PRO A 287 -7.63 -3.95 0.45
CA PRO A 287 -7.87 -3.03 -0.67
C PRO A 287 -6.84 -3.16 -1.79
N SER A 288 -5.60 -3.51 -1.44
CA SER A 288 -4.50 -3.60 -2.41
C SER A 288 -4.49 -4.90 -3.19
N LEU A 289 -5.21 -5.95 -2.77
CA LEU A 289 -5.18 -7.22 -3.51
C LEU A 289 -5.82 -7.04 -4.91
N PRO A 290 -5.27 -7.69 -5.96
CA PRO A 290 -5.88 -7.68 -7.28
C PRO A 290 -7.32 -8.21 -7.25
N THR A 291 -8.21 -7.61 -8.04
CA THR A 291 -9.65 -7.95 -8.04
C THR A 291 -9.89 -9.40 -8.45
N MET A 292 -9.47 -9.78 -9.67
CA MET A 292 -9.78 -11.10 -10.25
C MET A 292 -9.46 -12.31 -9.35
N PRO A 293 -8.28 -12.41 -8.70
CA PRO A 293 -7.94 -13.57 -7.87
C PRO A 293 -8.32 -13.45 -6.39
N TYR A 294 -8.87 -12.32 -5.91
CA TYR A 294 -9.11 -12.09 -4.47
C TYR A 294 -10.46 -11.46 -4.12
N THR A 295 -11.35 -11.25 -5.09
CA THR A 295 -12.75 -10.89 -4.79
C THR A 295 -13.48 -12.13 -4.30
N GLY A 296 -14.03 -12.06 -3.08
CA GLY A 296 -14.85 -13.14 -2.52
C GLY A 296 -16.24 -13.19 -3.15
N ALA A 297 -16.94 -12.05 -3.13
CA ALA A 297 -18.20 -11.85 -3.83
C ALA A 297 -18.54 -10.35 -3.91
N ASN A 298 -19.70 -10.03 -4.49
CA ASN A 298 -20.30 -8.70 -4.46
C ASN A 298 -21.43 -8.63 -3.41
N ILE A 299 -21.60 -7.47 -2.78
CA ILE A 299 -22.65 -7.25 -1.76
C ILE A 299 -24.08 -7.38 -2.31
N ARG A 300 -24.26 -7.31 -3.63
CA ARG A 300 -25.55 -7.53 -4.30
C ARG A 300 -25.96 -9.00 -4.32
N ASP A 301 -24.98 -9.90 -4.22
CA ASP A 301 -25.18 -11.34 -4.30
C ASP A 301 -25.19 -12.02 -2.92
N MET A 302 -24.47 -11.46 -1.95
CA MET A 302 -24.22 -12.07 -0.65
C MET A 302 -24.00 -10.99 0.42
N SER A 303 -24.54 -11.18 1.63
CA SER A 303 -24.30 -10.21 2.71
C SER A 303 -22.82 -10.16 3.09
N LEU A 304 -22.33 -9.01 3.55
CA LEU A 304 -20.93 -8.82 3.95
C LEU A 304 -20.47 -9.89 4.94
N SER A 305 -21.31 -10.21 5.93
CA SER A 305 -21.01 -11.21 6.96
C SER A 305 -20.81 -12.61 6.36
N GLU A 306 -21.61 -12.97 5.34
CA GLU A 306 -21.52 -14.23 4.64
C GLU A 306 -20.30 -14.28 3.72
N ILE A 307 -20.00 -13.19 3.01
CA ILE A 307 -18.81 -13.09 2.15
C ILE A 307 -17.57 -13.36 2.99
N MET A 308 -17.44 -12.66 4.12
CA MET A 308 -16.34 -12.86 5.06
C MET A 308 -16.33 -14.34 5.53
N ALA A 309 -17.46 -14.86 5.97
CA ALA A 309 -17.57 -16.16 6.62
C ALA A 309 -17.49 -17.40 5.70
N TYR A 310 -17.60 -17.25 4.38
CA TYR A 310 -17.75 -18.42 3.50
C TYR A 310 -16.90 -18.41 2.22
N THR A 311 -16.28 -17.29 1.84
CA THR A 311 -15.45 -17.20 0.63
C THR A 311 -13.99 -17.53 0.92
N ASP A 312 -13.33 -18.28 0.02
CA ASP A 312 -11.96 -18.75 0.26
C ASP A 312 -10.95 -17.60 0.15
N GLU A 313 -11.27 -16.60 -0.69
CA GLU A 313 -10.52 -15.37 -0.94
C GLU A 313 -10.42 -14.48 0.31
N LEU A 314 -11.43 -14.51 1.19
CA LEU A 314 -11.41 -13.81 2.47
C LEU A 314 -10.83 -14.69 3.59
N GLN A 315 -10.76 -16.02 3.37
CA GLN A 315 -10.41 -16.97 4.42
C GLN A 315 -8.99 -17.55 4.37
N PHE A 316 -8.22 -17.29 3.31
CA PHE A 316 -6.93 -17.93 3.11
C PHE A 316 -5.90 -17.70 4.24
N ASN A 317 -6.09 -16.66 5.07
CA ASN A 317 -5.23 -16.39 6.23
C ASN A 317 -5.65 -17.06 7.54
N PHE A 318 -6.85 -17.63 7.63
CA PHE A 318 -7.39 -18.29 8.84
C PHE A 318 -6.93 -19.76 9.01
N ILE A 319 -5.87 -20.15 8.30
CA ILE A 319 -5.19 -21.43 8.52
C ILE A 319 -4.47 -21.34 9.88
N PRO A 320 -4.54 -22.37 10.75
CA PRO A 320 -3.81 -22.38 12.01
C PRO A 320 -2.34 -22.01 11.81
N ARG A 321 -1.84 -21.06 12.61
CA ARG A 321 -0.45 -20.62 12.55
C ARG A 321 0.47 -21.73 13.04
N TYR A 322 1.72 -21.72 12.59
CA TYR A 322 2.76 -22.67 13.01
C TYR A 322 2.48 -24.14 12.63
N THR A 323 1.77 -24.38 11.52
CA THR A 323 1.57 -25.73 10.96
C THR A 323 2.13 -25.85 9.54
N PRO A 324 2.44 -27.06 9.05
CA PRO A 324 2.86 -27.27 7.66
C PRO A 324 1.87 -26.69 6.63
N GLU A 325 0.56 -26.76 6.90
CA GLU A 325 -0.48 -26.20 6.03
C GLU A 325 -0.37 -24.67 5.91
N SER A 326 0.08 -23.99 6.97
CA SER A 326 0.20 -22.53 7.03
C SER A 326 1.31 -21.96 6.12
N ILE A 327 2.22 -22.84 5.65
CA ILE A 327 3.32 -22.53 4.74
C ILE A 327 3.27 -23.29 3.42
N ALA A 328 2.25 -24.12 3.19
CA ALA A 328 2.16 -24.96 1.98
C ALA A 328 2.09 -24.15 0.67
N HIS A 329 1.72 -22.87 0.73
CA HIS A 329 1.71 -21.95 -0.42
C HIS A 329 3.07 -21.32 -0.73
N LEU A 330 4.08 -21.51 0.11
CA LEU A 330 5.40 -20.94 -0.09
C LEU A 330 6.15 -21.69 -1.18
N TRP A 331 6.94 -20.94 -1.94
CA TRP A 331 7.78 -21.47 -3.02
C TRP A 331 8.99 -20.54 -3.23
N GLY A 332 9.96 -20.96 -4.04
CA GLY A 332 11.18 -20.19 -4.27
C GLY A 332 11.95 -19.92 -2.98
N PHE A 333 12.51 -18.71 -2.83
CA PHE A 333 13.29 -18.32 -1.65
C PHE A 333 12.51 -18.51 -0.34
N CYS A 334 11.23 -18.14 -0.32
CA CYS A 334 10.43 -18.18 0.91
C CYS A 334 10.14 -19.60 1.42
N ALA A 335 10.15 -20.64 0.56
CA ALA A 335 9.92 -22.01 1.00
C ALA A 335 11.08 -22.57 1.84
N GLY A 336 12.31 -22.13 1.56
CA GLY A 336 13.51 -22.53 2.31
C GLY A 336 13.93 -21.55 3.40
N CYS A 337 13.17 -20.48 3.61
CA CYS A 337 13.53 -19.40 4.54
C CYS A 337 13.35 -19.83 6.01
N GLU A 338 14.32 -19.46 6.86
CA GLU A 338 14.26 -19.75 8.30
C GLU A 338 13.05 -19.11 9.00
N PHE A 339 12.51 -18.02 8.44
CA PHE A 339 11.33 -17.33 8.96
C PHE A 339 10.01 -17.79 8.35
N ALA A 340 9.99 -18.85 7.53
CA ALA A 340 8.81 -19.29 6.76
C ALA A 340 7.54 -19.44 7.62
N MET A 341 7.64 -20.11 8.76
CA MET A 341 6.51 -20.38 9.67
C MET A 341 5.91 -19.11 10.29
N LEU A 342 6.75 -18.11 10.56
CA LEU A 342 6.34 -16.83 11.16
C LEU A 342 5.85 -15.84 10.09
N CYS A 343 6.65 -15.65 9.05
CA CYS A 343 6.47 -14.62 8.02
C CYS A 343 5.39 -14.99 6.99
N ARG A 344 5.28 -16.28 6.64
CA ARG A 344 4.33 -16.80 5.65
C ARG A 344 4.41 -16.12 4.27
N GLY A 345 5.60 -15.63 3.90
CA GLY A 345 5.91 -15.14 2.56
C GLY A 345 5.75 -13.63 2.37
N GLY A 346 5.70 -12.84 3.43
CA GLY A 346 5.63 -11.37 3.35
C GLY A 346 4.23 -10.86 2.96
N CYS A 347 4.16 -9.69 2.32
CA CYS A 347 2.90 -9.15 1.82
C CYS A 347 2.39 -9.97 0.63
N THR A 348 1.20 -10.57 0.78
CA THR A 348 0.53 -11.35 -0.27
C THR A 348 0.31 -10.53 -1.53
N TRP A 349 -0.09 -9.26 -1.40
CA TRP A 349 -0.29 -8.36 -2.53
C TRP A 349 1.01 -8.19 -3.33
N THR A 350 2.11 -7.80 -2.67
CA THR A 350 3.40 -7.59 -3.34
C THR A 350 3.90 -8.85 -4.03
N ALA A 351 3.87 -10.01 -3.36
CA ALA A 351 4.26 -11.26 -3.97
C ALA A 351 3.40 -11.59 -5.21
N HIS A 352 2.08 -11.42 -5.11
CA HIS A 352 1.16 -11.75 -6.19
C HIS A 352 1.37 -10.84 -7.41
N VAL A 353 1.40 -9.52 -7.23
CA VAL A 353 1.52 -8.61 -8.38
C VAL A 353 2.87 -8.70 -9.06
N PHE A 354 3.92 -9.16 -8.40
CA PHE A 354 5.17 -9.46 -9.08
C PHE A 354 5.15 -10.83 -9.76
N MET A 355 4.66 -11.87 -9.09
CA MET A 355 4.91 -13.27 -9.48
C MET A 355 3.69 -14.00 -10.05
N GLY A 356 2.52 -13.35 -10.10
CA GLY A 356 1.23 -13.96 -10.46
C GLY A 356 0.68 -14.94 -9.42
N LYS A 357 1.37 -15.11 -8.29
CA LYS A 357 0.93 -15.94 -7.16
C LYS A 357 1.63 -15.53 -5.87
N ARG A 358 0.97 -15.76 -4.73
CA ARG A 358 1.52 -15.46 -3.40
C ARG A 358 2.67 -16.40 -3.01
N GLY A 359 3.36 -16.06 -1.93
CA GLY A 359 4.27 -16.99 -1.24
C GLY A 359 5.75 -16.93 -1.64
N ASN A 360 6.15 -15.97 -2.48
CA ASN A 360 7.55 -15.69 -2.81
C ASN A 360 7.74 -14.19 -3.06
N ASN A 361 7.97 -13.41 -2.00
CA ASN A 361 8.06 -11.95 -2.10
C ASN A 361 9.48 -11.51 -2.54
N PRO A 362 9.64 -10.85 -3.70
CA PRO A 362 10.95 -10.31 -4.11
C PRO A 362 11.35 -9.05 -3.34
N TYR A 363 10.39 -8.34 -2.73
CA TYR A 363 10.66 -7.12 -1.96
C TYR A 363 10.95 -7.40 -0.47
N CYS A 364 11.69 -8.47 -0.19
CA CYS A 364 12.05 -8.87 1.17
C CYS A 364 13.47 -8.38 1.53
N HIS A 365 13.60 -7.55 2.57
CA HIS A 365 14.92 -7.04 2.98
C HIS A 365 15.87 -8.17 3.40
N HIS A 366 15.40 -9.13 4.21
CA HIS A 366 16.19 -10.32 4.56
C HIS A 366 16.67 -11.09 3.31
N ARG A 367 15.80 -11.26 2.30
CA ARG A 367 16.18 -11.91 1.05
C ARG A 367 17.30 -11.16 0.32
N ALA A 368 17.18 -9.85 0.19
CA ALA A 368 18.21 -9.02 -0.43
C ALA A 368 19.56 -9.16 0.30
N LEU A 369 19.54 -9.15 1.65
CA LEU A 369 20.74 -9.36 2.47
C LEU A 369 21.35 -10.75 2.28
N GLU A 370 20.55 -11.82 2.25
CA GLU A 370 21.06 -13.19 2.01
C GLU A 370 21.64 -13.36 0.61
N MET A 371 21.07 -12.72 -0.40
CA MET A 371 21.66 -12.70 -1.75
C MET A 371 23.00 -11.98 -1.75
N ALA A 372 23.08 -10.79 -1.13
CA ALA A 372 24.32 -10.02 -1.05
C ALA A 372 25.44 -10.78 -0.33
N LYS A 373 25.12 -11.50 0.77
CA LYS A 373 26.09 -12.37 1.48
C LYS A 373 26.68 -13.47 0.59
N ARG A 374 25.90 -13.93 -0.40
CA ARG A 374 26.33 -14.94 -1.39
C ARG A 374 27.08 -14.33 -2.58
N GLY A 375 27.31 -13.01 -2.59
CA GLY A 375 27.89 -12.31 -3.73
C GLY A 375 26.94 -12.20 -4.93
N LEU A 376 25.63 -12.34 -4.70
CA LEU A 376 24.59 -12.30 -5.73
C LEU A 376 23.62 -11.14 -5.49
N ARG A 377 22.90 -10.77 -6.54
CA ARG A 377 21.72 -9.91 -6.47
C ARG A 377 20.61 -10.44 -7.35
N GLU A 378 19.39 -10.03 -7.03
CA GLU A 378 18.21 -10.34 -7.84
C GLU A 378 17.75 -9.11 -8.60
N ARG A 379 17.38 -9.32 -9.87
CA ARG A 379 16.78 -8.31 -10.74
C ARG A 379 15.47 -8.83 -11.31
N LEU A 380 14.44 -8.02 -11.22
CA LEU A 380 13.11 -8.25 -11.77
C LEU A 380 13.07 -7.81 -13.23
N VAL A 381 12.62 -8.72 -14.10
CA VAL A 381 12.44 -8.45 -15.52
C VAL A 381 10.99 -8.69 -15.89
N LYS A 382 10.37 -7.71 -16.55
CA LYS A 382 8.96 -7.81 -16.97
C LYS A 382 8.79 -9.01 -17.89
N LYS A 383 7.88 -9.91 -17.52
CA LYS A 383 7.52 -11.13 -18.22
C LYS A 383 6.24 -10.96 -19.03
N ALA A 384 5.22 -10.38 -18.41
CA ALA A 384 3.93 -10.14 -19.05
C ALA A 384 3.40 -8.75 -18.72
N ALA A 385 2.73 -8.14 -19.70
CA ALA A 385 2.00 -6.89 -19.52
C ALA A 385 0.73 -7.11 -18.70
N ALA A 386 0.25 -6.02 -18.09
CA ALA A 386 -1.04 -6.02 -17.41
C ALA A 386 -2.19 -5.94 -18.45
N PRO A 387 -3.34 -6.56 -18.19
CA PRO A 387 -4.52 -6.56 -19.08
C PRO A 387 -5.12 -5.19 -19.46
N GLY A 388 -4.87 -4.12 -18.70
CA GLY A 388 -5.45 -2.79 -18.86
C GLY A 388 -6.75 -2.56 -18.07
N THR A 389 -7.01 -3.31 -17.00
CA THR A 389 -8.23 -3.19 -16.17
C THR A 389 -7.91 -2.71 -14.75
N PRO A 390 -8.88 -2.12 -14.01
CA PRO A 390 -8.66 -1.73 -12.62
C PRO A 390 -8.08 -2.87 -11.76
N PHE A 391 -7.11 -2.55 -10.88
CA PHE A 391 -6.44 -3.48 -9.98
C PHE A 391 -5.76 -4.68 -10.65
N ASP A 392 -5.45 -4.56 -11.94
CA ASP A 392 -4.67 -5.55 -12.66
C ASP A 392 -3.18 -5.47 -12.32
N TYR A 393 -2.39 -6.39 -12.89
CA TYR A 393 -0.95 -6.42 -12.68
C TYR A 393 -0.25 -7.09 -13.87
N GLY A 394 1.01 -6.71 -14.08
CA GLY A 394 1.93 -7.44 -14.96
C GLY A 394 2.73 -8.46 -14.15
N THR A 395 3.37 -9.43 -14.79
CA THR A 395 4.23 -10.40 -14.05
C THR A 395 5.69 -10.23 -14.42
N PHE A 396 6.57 -10.67 -13.52
CA PHE A 396 8.02 -10.50 -13.60
C PHE A 396 8.72 -11.83 -13.31
N ASP A 397 9.83 -12.06 -14.01
CA ASP A 397 10.77 -13.12 -13.68
C ASP A 397 11.92 -12.54 -12.83
N ILE A 398 12.51 -13.38 -11.98
CA ILE A 398 13.66 -13.04 -11.14
C ILE A 398 14.92 -13.59 -11.81
N LEU A 399 15.86 -12.71 -12.12
CA LEU A 399 17.20 -13.08 -12.58
C LEU A 399 18.19 -12.92 -11.42
N GLU A 400 18.94 -13.97 -11.14
CA GLU A 400 20.10 -13.92 -10.24
C GLU A 400 21.36 -13.57 -11.04
N GLU A 401 22.11 -12.57 -10.59
CA GLU A 401 23.36 -12.12 -11.21
C GLU A 401 24.39 -11.78 -10.13
N PRO A 402 25.70 -11.71 -10.45
CA PRO A 402 26.71 -11.24 -9.50
C PRO A 402 26.33 -9.88 -8.90
N LEU A 403 26.63 -9.66 -7.62
CA LEU A 403 26.27 -8.43 -6.90
C LEU A 403 26.83 -7.18 -7.60
N ASP A 404 28.04 -7.30 -8.17
CA ASP A 404 28.77 -6.26 -8.89
C ASP A 404 28.48 -6.24 -10.40
N ALA A 405 27.50 -7.03 -10.89
CA ALA A 405 27.14 -7.05 -12.29
C ALA A 405 26.82 -5.62 -12.79
N PRO A 406 27.25 -5.23 -14.01
CA PRO A 406 26.87 -3.95 -14.58
C PRO A 406 25.35 -3.78 -14.60
N LEU A 407 24.85 -2.58 -14.31
CA LEU A 407 23.43 -2.29 -14.49
C LEU A 407 23.10 -2.39 -15.99
N PRO A 408 21.90 -2.89 -16.36
CA PRO A 408 21.52 -3.02 -17.76
C PRO A 408 21.64 -1.70 -18.52
N ALA A 409 22.25 -1.72 -19.70
CA ALA A 409 22.32 -0.58 -20.59
C ALA A 409 20.92 -0.36 -21.24
N ARG A 410 20.04 0.33 -20.50
CA ARG A 410 18.80 1.03 -20.90
C ARG A 410 17.86 1.03 -19.69
N GLU A 411 17.93 2.07 -18.88
CA GLU A 411 16.82 2.50 -18.00
C GLU A 411 16.97 3.98 -17.57
N TRP A 412 18.17 4.59 -17.68
CA TRP A 412 18.44 5.99 -17.29
C TRP A 412 18.91 6.97 -18.38
N GLU A 413 19.10 6.55 -19.63
CA GLU A 413 19.71 7.41 -20.69
C GLU A 413 18.72 8.30 -21.48
N ARG A 414 17.46 8.45 -21.06
CA ARG A 414 16.51 9.34 -21.77
C ARG A 414 16.45 10.79 -21.28
N GLU A 415 17.19 11.18 -20.24
CA GLU A 415 17.15 12.56 -19.70
C GLU A 415 18.49 13.32 -19.69
N SER A 416 19.51 12.86 -20.44
CA SER A 416 20.79 13.61 -20.57
C SER A 416 21.07 14.22 -21.94
N ASN A 417 20.12 14.20 -22.88
CA ASN A 417 20.25 14.94 -24.14
C ASN A 417 19.17 16.02 -24.27
N GLY A 418 19.32 17.07 -23.46
CA GLY A 418 18.41 18.22 -23.50
C GLY A 418 18.83 19.47 -22.75
N SER A 419 20.00 19.53 -22.08
CA SER A 419 20.54 20.81 -21.62
C SER A 419 22.08 20.74 -21.59
N LYS A 420 22.71 21.59 -22.40
CA LYS A 420 24.14 21.85 -22.29
C LYS A 420 24.37 22.63 -21.00
N ALA A 421 24.65 21.94 -19.89
CA ALA A 421 25.29 22.55 -18.75
C ALA A 421 26.80 22.60 -19.02
N THR A 422 27.30 23.77 -19.38
CA THR A 422 28.73 24.10 -19.39
C THR A 422 29.32 23.85 -18.01
N PHE A 423 30.27 22.92 -17.92
CA PHE A 423 31.11 22.76 -16.74
C PHE A 423 31.96 24.02 -16.57
N VAL A 424 31.75 24.75 -15.46
CA VAL A 424 32.73 25.71 -14.96
C VAL A 424 33.61 24.94 -13.97
N GLU A 425 34.85 24.67 -14.37
CA GLU A 425 35.87 24.14 -13.45
C GLU A 425 36.16 25.18 -12.36
N LEU A 426 36.01 24.77 -11.10
CA LEU A 426 36.56 25.51 -9.95
C LEU A 426 37.89 24.87 -9.56
N PRO A 427 38.98 25.65 -9.38
CA PRO A 427 40.28 25.10 -9.02
C PRO A 427 40.31 24.65 -7.55
N VAL A 428 40.71 23.39 -7.35
CA VAL A 428 40.99 22.83 -6.03
C VAL A 428 42.41 23.26 -5.62
N HIS A 429 42.51 24.20 -4.68
CA HIS A 429 43.77 24.46 -3.97
C HIS A 429 43.94 23.45 -2.82
N VAL A 430 44.81 22.47 -3.02
CA VAL A 430 45.32 21.60 -1.96
C VAL A 430 46.46 22.34 -1.26
N ALA A 431 46.25 22.74 -0.01
CA ALA A 431 47.32 23.23 0.86
C ALA A 431 47.84 22.06 1.72
N SER A 432 49.03 21.57 1.38
CA SER A 432 49.83 20.71 2.24
C SER A 432 50.42 21.54 3.38
N LYS A 433 50.15 21.15 4.63
CA LYS A 433 50.97 21.55 5.77
C LYS A 433 51.57 20.31 6.41
N GLU A 434 52.88 20.20 6.25
CA GLU A 434 53.76 19.32 7.01
C GLU A 434 53.67 19.68 8.50
N HIS A 435 53.62 18.67 9.35
CA HIS A 435 53.90 18.79 10.77
C HIS A 435 55.30 18.23 11.01
N ASP A 436 56.23 19.14 11.30
CA ASP A 436 57.54 18.81 11.83
C ASP A 436 57.42 18.35 13.29
N LEU A 437 58.11 17.25 13.58
CA LEU A 437 58.39 16.71 14.89
C LEU A 437 59.57 17.46 15.50
N THR A 438 59.35 18.18 16.59
CA THR A 438 60.30 18.35 17.72
C THR A 438 59.55 18.61 19.00
#